data_AF-A0A9D0RB12-F1
#
_entry.id   AF-A0A9D0RB12-F1
#
_cell.length_a   1.000
_cell.length_b   1.000
_cell.length_c   1.000
_cell.angle_alpha   90.00
_cell.angle_beta   90.00
_cell.angle_gamma   90.00
#
_symmetry.space_group_name_H-M   'P 1'
#
loop_
_entity.id
_entity.type
_entity.pdbx_description
1 polymer ?
#
loop_
_entity_poly.entity_id
_entity_poly.type
_entity_poly.pdbx_seq_one_letter_code
_entity_poly.pdbx_strand_id
1 'polypeptide(L)'
;MTERKKQAARGKEKTAAAAQPPAAVSAPLNPQLRRSEPAVVQLGQDALAHFVGDWSEKRVKAVLADVAGRKRPLESVLLDLAASARSAVQKAVDDTRERSVAEQRLDKQYREQLLTQGRKKKRTRARKGEIRVQGQLVHPRTGEPVAGMVVEAIDKDVRKHDLLGAAVSDAQGRFEIAFRPKDYKESGEKTPEIMLSVGADRKQKLYIADRPLEFKGEQPEAVTITLPDTRVEAVNAFCASRQRLSAKRRARASEELLRRNVEREALTAAADTALTLLNDGIGFLEARRKKKK
;
A
#
# COMPACT_ATOMS: atom_id res chain seq x y z
N MET A 1 -86.28 34.16 -4.62
CA MET A 1 -86.56 33.53 -5.92
C MET A 1 -85.39 32.61 -6.24
N THR A 2 -85.43 31.37 -5.77
CA THR A 2 -85.86 30.16 -6.52
C THR A 2 -84.93 29.82 -7.68
N GLU A 3 -84.15 28.73 -7.53
CA GLU A 3 -83.94 27.62 -8.48
C GLU A 3 -82.57 26.96 -8.21
N ARG A 4 -82.46 25.75 -7.62
CA ARG A 4 -82.74 24.38 -8.11
C ARG A 4 -81.99 23.96 -9.37
N LYS A 5 -81.35 22.78 -9.24
CA LYS A 5 -80.91 21.81 -10.27
C LYS A 5 -79.58 22.18 -10.96
N LYS A 6 -78.66 21.25 -11.27
CA LYS A 6 -78.84 19.82 -11.56
C LYS A 6 -77.46 19.14 -11.45
N GLN A 7 -77.35 18.12 -10.61
CA GLN A 7 -76.34 17.08 -10.76
C GLN A 7 -76.72 16.20 -11.95
N ALA A 8 -75.76 15.92 -12.83
CA ALA A 8 -75.85 14.81 -13.79
C ALA A 8 -74.45 14.25 -14.01
N ALA A 9 -74.33 12.98 -13.66
CA ALA A 9 -73.17 12.13 -13.85
C ALA A 9 -72.78 12.04 -15.33
N ARG A 10 -71.47 12.00 -15.61
CA ARG A 10 -70.94 11.31 -16.79
C ARG A 10 -69.56 10.79 -16.45
N GLY A 11 -69.48 9.47 -16.35
CA GLY A 11 -68.25 8.74 -16.14
C GLY A 11 -67.24 9.00 -17.26
N LYS A 12 -65.96 8.97 -16.89
CA LYS A 12 -64.88 8.73 -17.83
C LYS A 12 -64.03 7.59 -17.30
N GLU A 13 -64.13 6.52 -18.09
CA GLU A 13 -63.21 5.42 -18.31
C GLU A 13 -61.86 5.52 -17.61
N LYS A 14 -61.66 4.53 -16.75
CA LYS A 14 -60.40 4.17 -16.11
C LYS A 14 -59.54 3.48 -17.17
N THR A 15 -58.77 4.24 -17.93
CA THR A 15 -57.69 3.68 -18.76
C THR A 15 -56.63 3.09 -17.84
N ALA A 16 -56.46 1.77 -17.91
CA ALA A 16 -55.36 1.06 -17.27
C ALA A 16 -54.04 1.53 -17.92
N ALA A 17 -53.36 2.46 -17.25
CA ALA A 17 -51.96 2.73 -17.54
C ALA A 17 -51.16 1.47 -17.21
N ALA A 18 -50.63 0.83 -18.25
CA ALA A 18 -49.63 -0.22 -18.12
C ALA A 18 -48.49 0.34 -17.25
N ALA A 19 -48.33 -0.25 -16.06
CA ALA A 19 -47.23 0.07 -15.17
C ALA A 19 -45.92 -0.23 -15.92
N GLN A 20 -45.18 0.82 -16.27
CA GLN A 20 -43.77 0.67 -16.62
C GLN A 20 -43.08 0.03 -15.41
N PRO A 21 -42.32 -1.06 -15.60
CA PRO A 21 -41.52 -1.61 -14.52
C PRO A 21 -40.61 -0.50 -14.00
N PRO A 22 -40.45 -0.35 -12.67
CA PRO A 22 -39.56 0.67 -12.12
C PRO A 22 -38.19 0.48 -12.76
N ALA A 23 -37.68 1.55 -13.38
CA ALA A 23 -36.32 1.57 -13.89
C ALA A 23 -35.41 1.05 -12.77
N ALA A 24 -34.70 -0.04 -13.04
CA ALA A 24 -33.78 -0.64 -12.08
C ALA A 24 -32.77 0.44 -11.70
N VAL A 25 -32.95 1.04 -10.53
CA VAL A 25 -32.00 1.98 -9.95
C VAL A 25 -30.79 1.14 -9.62
N SER A 26 -29.82 1.14 -10.53
CA SER A 26 -28.51 0.52 -10.33
C SER A 26 -27.98 1.03 -9.01
N ALA A 27 -27.91 0.15 -8.01
CA ALA A 27 -27.37 0.50 -6.70
C ALA A 27 -25.99 1.15 -6.92
N PRO A 28 -25.71 2.32 -6.32
CA PRO A 28 -24.43 2.97 -6.53
C PRO A 28 -23.31 2.02 -6.10
N LEU A 29 -22.49 1.61 -7.08
CA LEU A 29 -21.30 0.80 -6.86
C LEU A 29 -20.46 1.42 -5.73
N ASN A 30 -20.10 0.58 -4.76
CA ASN A 30 -19.35 0.96 -3.58
C ASN A 30 -18.13 1.84 -3.97
N PRO A 31 -17.95 3.05 -3.40
CA PRO A 31 -16.87 3.96 -3.79
C PRO A 31 -15.46 3.38 -3.64
N GLN A 32 -15.29 2.29 -2.87
CA GLN A 32 -14.02 1.55 -2.83
C GLN A 32 -13.72 0.80 -4.14
N LEU A 33 -14.75 0.32 -4.86
CA LEU A 33 -14.56 -0.37 -6.15
C LEU A 33 -14.08 0.59 -7.25
N ARG A 34 -14.49 1.87 -7.20
CA ARG A 34 -14.03 2.90 -8.16
C ARG A 34 -12.54 3.21 -8.05
N ARG A 35 -11.92 3.06 -6.88
CA ARG A 35 -10.46 3.26 -6.72
C ARG A 35 -9.64 2.07 -7.20
N SER A 36 -10.24 0.87 -7.29
CA SER A 36 -9.56 -0.34 -7.76
C SER A 36 -9.68 -0.58 -9.27
N GLU A 37 -10.51 0.18 -9.99
CA GLU A 37 -10.70 0.05 -11.45
C GLU A 37 -9.38 -0.01 -12.24
N PRO A 38 -8.39 0.89 -12.06
CA PRO A 38 -7.16 0.82 -12.85
C PRO A 38 -6.33 -0.43 -12.52
N ALA A 39 -6.34 -0.90 -11.27
CA ALA A 39 -5.59 -2.09 -10.87
C ALA A 39 -6.24 -3.38 -11.39
N VAL A 40 -7.57 -3.46 -11.39
CA VAL A 40 -8.32 -4.61 -11.91
C VAL A 40 -8.21 -4.68 -13.43
N VAL A 41 -8.28 -3.53 -14.12
CA VAL A 41 -8.07 -3.44 -15.57
C VAL A 41 -6.65 -3.88 -15.93
N GLN A 42 -5.63 -3.39 -15.20
CA GLN A 42 -4.24 -3.81 -15.44
C GLN A 42 -4.05 -5.31 -15.17
N LEU A 43 -4.63 -5.86 -14.10
CA LEU A 43 -4.56 -7.29 -13.82
C LEU A 43 -5.22 -8.12 -14.94
N GLY A 44 -6.35 -7.66 -15.47
CA GLY A 44 -7.01 -8.29 -16.62
C GLY A 44 -6.15 -8.25 -17.88
N GLN A 45 -5.48 -7.13 -18.15
CA GLN A 45 -4.54 -6.99 -19.27
C GLN A 45 -3.31 -7.89 -19.09
N ASP A 46 -2.72 -7.94 -17.89
CA ASP A 46 -1.58 -8.80 -17.59
C ASP A 46 -1.97 -10.29 -17.69
N ALA A 47 -3.14 -10.67 -17.19
CA ALA A 47 -3.67 -12.03 -17.33
C ALA A 47 -3.92 -12.42 -18.80
N LEU A 48 -4.48 -11.50 -19.60
CA LEU A 48 -4.63 -11.69 -21.05
C LEU A 48 -3.27 -11.80 -21.74
N ALA A 49 -2.28 -10.99 -21.36
CA ALA A 49 -0.93 -11.05 -21.93
C ALA A 49 -0.26 -12.40 -21.63
N HIS A 50 -0.38 -12.92 -20.41
CA HIS A 50 0.12 -14.26 -20.08
C HIS A 50 -0.65 -15.36 -20.82
N PHE A 51 -1.97 -15.26 -20.86
CA PHE A 51 -2.81 -16.24 -21.52
C PHE A 51 -2.56 -16.31 -23.03
N VAL A 52 -2.53 -15.16 -23.70
CA VAL A 52 -2.27 -15.05 -25.15
C VAL A 52 -0.81 -15.35 -25.47
N GLY A 53 0.13 -14.91 -24.62
CA GLY A 53 1.57 -15.20 -24.78
C GLY A 53 1.87 -16.70 -24.78
N ASP A 54 1.17 -17.48 -23.96
CA ASP A 54 1.29 -18.95 -23.89
C ASP A 54 0.46 -19.67 -24.98
N TRP A 55 -0.36 -18.93 -25.73
CA TRP A 55 -1.21 -19.40 -26.82
C TRP A 55 -0.61 -19.03 -28.18
N SER A 56 0.53 -19.66 -28.51
CA SER A 56 1.08 -19.55 -29.86
C SER A 56 0.07 -20.02 -30.91
N GLU A 57 0.10 -19.41 -32.10
CA GLU A 57 -0.72 -19.79 -33.25
C GLU A 57 -0.66 -21.31 -33.53
N LYS A 58 0.51 -21.92 -33.30
CA LYS A 58 0.73 -23.38 -33.40
C LYS A 58 -0.14 -24.18 -32.42
N ARG A 59 -0.26 -23.73 -31.18
CA ARG A 59 -1.06 -24.40 -30.14
C ARG A 59 -2.54 -24.28 -30.43
N VAL A 60 -3.00 -23.12 -30.91
CA VAL A 60 -4.39 -22.92 -31.34
C VAL A 60 -4.74 -23.84 -32.51
N LYS A 61 -3.88 -23.89 -33.53
CA LYS A 61 -4.04 -24.78 -34.70
C LYS A 61 -4.06 -26.26 -34.29
N ALA A 62 -3.20 -26.66 -33.37
CA ALA A 62 -3.17 -28.03 -32.84
C ALA A 62 -4.47 -28.40 -32.12
N VAL A 63 -4.96 -27.52 -31.24
CA VAL A 63 -6.23 -27.73 -30.52
C VAL A 63 -7.41 -27.81 -31.50
N LEU A 64 -7.47 -26.93 -32.49
CA LEU A 64 -8.52 -26.95 -33.51
C LEU A 64 -8.47 -28.23 -34.37
N ALA A 65 -7.27 -28.69 -34.72
CA ALA A 65 -7.10 -29.94 -35.46
C ALA A 65 -7.52 -31.17 -34.64
N ASP A 66 -7.24 -31.20 -33.33
CA ASP A 66 -7.66 -32.29 -32.44
C ASP A 66 -9.19 -32.36 -32.29
N VAL A 67 -9.85 -31.20 -32.17
CA VAL A 67 -11.32 -31.11 -32.11
C VAL A 67 -11.95 -31.50 -33.44
N ALA A 68 -11.46 -30.96 -34.56
CA ALA A 68 -11.98 -31.26 -35.89
C ALA A 68 -11.82 -32.74 -36.25
N GLY A 69 -10.70 -33.35 -35.84
CA GLY A 69 -10.43 -34.77 -36.02
C GLY A 69 -11.15 -35.70 -35.03
N ARG A 70 -11.96 -35.17 -34.11
CA ARG A 70 -12.61 -35.89 -33.00
C ARG A 70 -11.64 -36.77 -32.18
N LYS A 71 -10.35 -36.43 -32.17
CA LYS A 71 -9.31 -37.17 -31.42
C LYS A 71 -9.51 -37.02 -29.91
N ARG A 72 -10.14 -35.91 -29.51
CA ARG A 72 -10.47 -35.59 -28.13
C ARG A 72 -11.91 -35.07 -28.07
N PRO A 73 -12.66 -35.37 -26.99
CA PRO A 73 -13.96 -34.76 -26.75
C PRO A 73 -13.78 -33.26 -26.48
N LEU A 74 -14.71 -32.44 -26.97
CA LEU A 74 -14.66 -30.97 -26.85
C LEU A 74 -14.57 -30.52 -25.39
N GLU A 75 -15.23 -31.25 -24.49
CA GLU A 75 -15.25 -31.03 -23.05
C GLU A 75 -13.84 -31.07 -22.45
N SER A 76 -13.00 -32.02 -22.90
CA SER A 76 -11.62 -32.12 -22.42
C SER A 76 -10.78 -30.91 -22.86
N VAL A 77 -11.03 -30.40 -24.06
CA VAL A 77 -10.32 -29.24 -24.62
C VAL A 77 -10.71 -27.97 -23.87
N LEU A 78 -12.01 -27.81 -23.56
CA LEU A 78 -12.51 -26.69 -22.77
C LEU A 78 -11.98 -26.74 -21.33
N LEU A 79 -11.82 -27.92 -20.73
CA LEU A 79 -11.22 -28.06 -19.40
C LEU A 79 -9.74 -27.68 -19.39
N ASP A 80 -8.95 -28.12 -20.37
CA ASP A 80 -7.54 -27.74 -20.50
C ASP A 80 -7.37 -26.24 -20.74
N LEU A 81 -8.26 -25.65 -21.55
CA LEU A 81 -8.32 -24.21 -21.79
C LEU A 81 -8.60 -23.44 -20.49
N ALA A 82 -9.62 -23.87 -19.74
CA ALA A 82 -9.98 -23.25 -18.47
C ALA A 82 -8.86 -23.39 -17.43
N ALA A 83 -8.19 -24.53 -17.37
CA ALA A 83 -7.02 -24.74 -16.50
C ALA A 83 -5.87 -23.82 -16.89
N SER A 84 -5.58 -23.68 -18.20
CA SER A 84 -4.57 -22.76 -18.71
C SER A 84 -4.91 -21.30 -18.39
N ALA A 85 -6.17 -20.90 -18.56
CA ALA A 85 -6.64 -19.56 -18.22
C ALA A 85 -6.50 -19.26 -16.73
N ARG A 86 -6.90 -20.19 -15.84
CA ARG A 86 -6.69 -20.05 -14.38
C ARG A 86 -5.22 -19.92 -14.02
N SER A 87 -4.34 -20.74 -14.64
CA SER A 87 -2.90 -20.67 -14.41
C SER A 87 -2.32 -19.31 -14.85
N ALA A 88 -2.76 -18.78 -15.98
CA ALA A 88 -2.33 -17.46 -16.48
C ALA A 88 -2.79 -16.32 -15.55
N VAL A 89 -4.05 -16.37 -15.08
CA VAL A 89 -4.58 -15.41 -14.10
C VAL A 89 -3.79 -15.49 -12.79
N GLN A 90 -3.53 -16.70 -12.28
CA GLN A 90 -2.77 -16.88 -11.04
C GLN A 90 -1.36 -16.31 -11.16
N LYS A 91 -0.66 -16.59 -12.26
CA LYS A 91 0.66 -16.01 -12.54
C LYS A 91 0.62 -14.48 -12.59
N ALA A 92 -0.36 -13.88 -13.26
CA ALA A 92 -0.52 -12.43 -13.30
C ALA A 92 -0.74 -11.82 -11.90
N VAL A 93 -1.53 -12.49 -11.04
CA VAL A 93 -1.74 -12.09 -9.65
C VAL A 93 -0.42 -12.15 -8.87
N ASP A 94 0.35 -13.23 -9.02
CA ASP A 94 1.62 -13.41 -8.32
C ASP A 94 2.65 -12.37 -8.79
N ASP A 95 2.78 -12.12 -10.09
CA ASP A 95 3.66 -11.07 -10.64
C ASP A 95 3.27 -9.67 -10.14
N THR A 96 1.97 -9.36 -10.11
CA THR A 96 1.46 -8.09 -9.57
C THR A 96 1.79 -7.95 -8.09
N ARG A 97 1.66 -9.03 -7.32
CA ARG A 97 2.00 -9.07 -5.90
C ARG A 97 3.51 -8.89 -5.69
N GLU A 98 4.34 -9.53 -6.49
CA GLU A 98 5.80 -9.38 -6.44
C GLU A 98 6.23 -7.96 -6.76
N ARG A 99 5.67 -7.33 -7.81
CA ARG A 99 5.92 -5.91 -8.14
C ARG A 99 5.56 -5.00 -6.97
N SER A 100 4.38 -5.20 -6.36
CA SER A 100 3.96 -4.42 -5.20
C SER A 100 4.89 -4.60 -3.99
N VAL A 101 5.34 -5.84 -3.73
CA VAL A 101 6.30 -6.11 -2.64
C VAL A 101 7.66 -5.50 -2.94
N ALA A 102 8.15 -5.56 -4.18
CA ALA A 102 9.40 -4.94 -4.60
C ALA A 102 9.37 -3.42 -4.45
N GLU A 103 8.28 -2.78 -4.84
CA GLU A 103 8.05 -1.34 -4.66
C GLU A 103 8.05 -0.96 -3.17
N GLN A 104 7.31 -1.70 -2.33
CA GLN A 104 7.31 -1.47 -0.88
C GLN A 104 8.70 -1.66 -0.25
N ARG A 105 9.51 -2.60 -0.76
CA ARG A 105 10.90 -2.80 -0.32
C ARG A 105 11.78 -1.62 -0.68
N LEU A 106 11.68 -1.11 -1.91
CA LEU A 106 12.43 0.07 -2.35
C LEU A 106 12.07 1.31 -1.51
N ASP A 107 10.80 1.55 -1.24
CA ASP A 107 10.35 2.66 -0.40
C ASP A 107 10.87 2.53 1.04
N LYS A 108 10.82 1.31 1.59
CA LYS A 108 11.38 1.03 2.92
C LYS A 108 12.89 1.29 2.96
N GLN A 109 13.63 0.77 1.98
CA GLN A 109 15.09 0.97 1.89
C GLN A 109 15.43 2.45 1.76
N TYR A 110 14.73 3.18 0.91
CA TYR A 110 14.92 4.62 0.75
C TYR A 110 14.66 5.38 2.06
N ARG A 111 13.56 5.06 2.74
CA ARG A 111 13.25 5.66 4.05
C ARG A 111 14.30 5.34 5.11
N GLU A 112 14.79 4.10 5.15
CA GLU A 112 15.89 3.69 6.04
C GLU A 112 17.19 4.40 5.69
N GLN A 113 17.48 4.61 4.41
CA GLN A 113 18.61 5.43 3.97
C GLN A 113 18.46 6.88 4.46
N LEU A 114 17.29 7.49 4.32
CA LEU A 114 17.03 8.84 4.85
C LEU A 114 17.22 8.92 6.37
N LEU A 115 16.64 7.97 7.11
CA LEU A 115 16.80 7.91 8.56
C LEU A 115 18.27 7.69 8.98
N THR A 116 19.01 6.87 8.23
CA THR A 116 20.43 6.60 8.48
C THR A 116 21.30 7.80 8.13
N GLN A 117 21.03 8.48 7.02
CA GLN A 117 21.71 9.72 6.62
C GLN A 117 21.50 10.81 7.66
N GLY A 118 20.27 11.00 8.14
CA GLY A 118 19.98 11.93 9.24
C GLY A 118 20.74 11.59 10.53
N ARG A 119 20.79 10.32 10.92
CA ARG A 119 21.53 9.86 12.12
C ARG A 119 23.05 10.04 12.00
N LYS A 120 23.64 9.71 10.85
CA LYS A 120 25.08 9.87 10.61
C LYS A 120 25.48 11.36 10.54
N LYS A 121 24.66 12.21 9.91
CA LYS A 121 24.91 13.65 9.83
C LYS A 121 24.77 14.37 11.18
N LYS A 122 23.88 13.90 12.08
CA LYS A 122 23.68 14.50 13.42
C LYS A 122 24.93 14.49 14.32
N ARG A 123 25.98 13.72 14.00
CA ARG A 123 27.19 13.57 14.84
C ARG A 123 28.45 14.22 14.27
N THR A 124 28.43 14.70 13.03
CA THR A 124 29.57 15.45 12.48
C THR A 124 29.31 16.94 12.68
N ARG A 125 30.24 17.64 13.34
CA ARG A 125 30.29 19.11 13.40
C ARG A 125 29.88 19.66 12.02
N ALA A 126 29.00 20.66 12.01
CA ALA A 126 28.53 21.31 10.78
C ALA A 126 29.74 21.55 9.88
N ARG A 127 29.75 20.88 8.72
CA ARG A 127 30.86 21.05 7.79
C ARG A 127 30.73 22.48 7.26
N LYS A 128 31.85 23.22 7.21
CA LYS A 128 31.87 24.60 6.69
C LYS A 128 31.16 24.64 5.33
N GLY A 129 30.13 25.48 5.20
CA GLY A 129 29.31 25.61 4.01
C GLY A 129 28.18 24.58 3.83
N GLU A 130 27.80 23.79 4.84
CA GLU A 130 26.56 23.00 4.81
C GLU A 130 25.36 23.90 5.18
N ILE A 131 24.32 23.90 4.35
CA ILE A 131 23.07 24.59 4.61
C ILE A 131 22.10 23.61 5.26
N ARG A 132 21.38 24.04 6.30
CA ARG A 132 20.49 23.18 7.11
C ARG A 132 19.12 23.77 7.26
N VAL A 133 18.14 23.29 6.50
CA VAL A 133 16.74 23.68 6.68
C VAL A 133 16.15 22.90 7.85
N GLN A 134 15.74 23.62 8.89
CA GLN A 134 15.04 23.06 10.04
C GLN A 134 13.61 23.54 10.06
N GLY A 135 12.70 22.68 10.49
CA GLY A 135 11.30 23.06 10.60
C GLY A 135 10.45 22.10 11.41
N GLN A 136 9.17 22.44 11.51
CA GLN A 136 8.15 21.65 12.19
C GLN A 136 6.90 21.52 11.33
N LEU A 137 6.36 20.31 11.22
CA LEU A 137 5.07 20.03 10.61
C LEU A 137 3.99 20.03 11.68
N VAL A 138 2.97 20.86 11.48
CA VAL A 138 1.80 20.93 12.36
C VAL A 138 0.52 20.69 11.58
N HIS A 139 -0.44 20.03 12.24
CA HIS A 139 -1.77 19.82 11.72
C HIS A 139 -2.53 21.17 11.75
N PRO A 140 -3.18 21.60 10.65
CA PRO A 140 -3.77 22.95 10.57
C PRO A 140 -4.85 23.22 11.63
N ARG A 141 -5.72 22.23 11.88
CA ARG A 141 -6.84 22.41 12.80
C ARG A 141 -6.50 22.25 14.27
N THR A 142 -5.67 21.26 14.60
CA THR A 142 -5.37 20.91 16.00
C THR A 142 -4.08 21.55 16.50
N GLY A 143 -3.21 22.02 15.60
CA GLY A 143 -1.86 22.47 15.93
C GLY A 143 -0.92 21.34 16.34
N GLU A 144 -1.38 20.09 16.36
CA GLU A 144 -0.59 18.96 16.81
C GLU A 144 0.55 18.62 15.84
N PRO A 145 1.69 18.15 16.34
CA PRO A 145 2.82 17.77 15.50
C PRO A 145 2.50 16.57 14.60
N VAL A 146 2.85 16.65 13.32
CA VAL A 146 2.63 15.57 12.35
C VAL A 146 3.90 14.74 12.15
N ALA A 147 3.92 13.56 12.76
CA ALA A 147 5.08 12.66 12.74
C ALA A 147 5.10 11.71 11.53
N GLY A 148 6.30 11.38 11.06
CA GLY A 148 6.55 10.33 10.08
C GLY A 148 6.21 10.69 8.63
N MET A 149 6.02 11.97 8.32
CA MET A 149 5.94 12.49 6.95
C MET A 149 7.32 12.58 6.33
N VAL A 150 7.41 12.40 5.01
CA VAL A 150 8.62 12.71 4.25
C VAL A 150 8.55 14.19 3.87
N VAL A 151 9.59 14.95 4.22
CA VAL A 151 9.80 16.34 3.81
C VAL A 151 10.97 16.37 2.86
N GLU A 152 10.77 16.83 1.64
CA GLU A 152 11.80 16.97 0.61
C GLU A 152 12.06 18.45 0.36
N ALA A 153 13.34 18.84 0.34
CA ALA A 153 13.79 20.14 -0.13
C ALA A 153 14.17 20.02 -1.60
N ILE A 154 13.48 20.79 -2.43
CA ILE A 154 13.59 20.75 -3.88
C ILE A 154 14.05 22.13 -4.34
N ASP A 155 15.06 22.18 -5.19
CA ASP A 155 15.44 23.42 -5.87
C ASP A 155 14.52 23.66 -7.07
N LYS A 156 14.00 24.87 -7.18
CA LYS A 156 13.04 25.22 -8.21
C LYS A 156 13.76 25.74 -9.46
N ASP A 157 14.44 24.87 -10.19
CA ASP A 157 14.98 25.26 -11.49
C ASP A 157 13.92 25.26 -12.60
N VAL A 158 14.12 26.12 -13.59
CA VAL A 158 13.27 26.22 -14.79
C VAL A 158 13.28 24.94 -15.63
N ARG A 159 14.38 24.17 -15.61
CA ARG A 159 14.57 22.99 -16.46
C ARG A 159 14.26 21.67 -15.76
N LYS A 160 14.65 21.51 -14.50
CA LYS A 160 14.46 20.27 -13.76
C LYS A 160 14.55 20.52 -12.26
N HIS A 161 13.49 20.18 -11.54
CA HIS A 161 13.49 20.26 -10.09
C HIS A 161 14.46 19.24 -9.48
N ASP A 162 15.54 19.73 -8.88
CA ASP A 162 16.56 18.88 -8.27
C ASP A 162 16.32 18.69 -6.77
N LEU A 163 16.51 17.45 -6.31
CA LEU A 163 16.32 17.11 -4.91
C LEU A 163 17.59 17.42 -4.12
N LEU A 164 17.52 18.45 -3.27
CA LEU A 164 18.61 18.85 -2.39
C LEU A 164 18.75 17.90 -1.19
N GLY A 165 17.62 17.41 -0.67
CA GLY A 165 17.62 16.44 0.41
C GLY A 165 16.22 16.10 0.89
N ALA A 166 16.13 15.11 1.77
CA ALA A 166 14.88 14.74 2.40
C ALA A 166 15.09 14.33 3.85
N ALA A 167 14.04 14.51 4.64
CA ALA A 167 13.98 14.14 6.05
C ALA A 167 12.62 13.50 6.36
N VAL A 168 12.56 12.75 7.46
CA VAL A 168 11.29 12.25 8.00
C VAL A 168 10.99 13.03 9.27
N SER A 169 9.79 13.60 9.37
CA SER A 169 9.38 14.32 10.58
C SER A 169 9.37 13.39 11.80
N ASP A 170 9.89 13.88 12.92
CA ASP A 170 9.97 13.12 14.17
C ASP A 170 8.64 13.12 14.95
N ALA A 171 8.63 12.56 16.16
CA ALA A 171 7.44 12.51 17.01
C ALA A 171 6.90 13.89 17.41
N GLN A 172 7.76 14.93 17.38
CA GLN A 172 7.37 16.33 17.61
C GLN A 172 7.13 17.06 16.28
N GLY A 173 7.03 16.34 15.16
CA GLY A 173 6.82 16.92 13.83
C GLY A 173 8.06 17.64 13.28
N ARG A 174 9.19 17.61 13.98
CA ARG A 174 10.39 18.35 13.58
C ARG A 174 11.16 17.59 12.52
N PHE A 175 11.79 18.33 11.62
CA PHE A 175 12.65 17.78 10.57
C PHE A 175 13.88 18.67 10.37
N GLU A 176 14.96 18.07 9.86
CA GLU A 176 16.19 18.77 9.50
C GLU A 176 16.70 18.18 8.18
N ILE A 177 16.83 19.03 7.16
CA ILE A 177 17.35 18.69 5.85
C ILE A 177 18.67 19.44 5.67
N ALA A 178 19.74 18.70 5.42
CA ALA A 178 21.08 19.26 5.27
C ALA A 178 21.63 18.93 3.88
N PHE A 179 22.04 19.96 3.14
CA PHE A 179 22.59 19.88 1.78
C PHE A 179 23.74 20.88 1.61
N ARG A 180 24.48 20.76 0.51
CA ARG A 180 25.68 21.58 0.24
C ARG A 180 25.48 22.46 -0.99
N PRO A 181 26.23 23.57 -1.10
CA PRO A 181 26.23 24.43 -2.29
C PRO A 181 26.45 23.70 -3.60
N LYS A 182 27.31 22.67 -3.60
CA LYS A 182 27.55 21.86 -4.80
C LYS A 182 26.31 21.08 -5.29
N ASP A 183 25.31 20.88 -4.43
CA ASP A 183 24.12 20.11 -4.76
C ASP A 183 23.09 20.97 -5.55
N TYR A 184 23.26 22.30 -5.60
CA TYR A 184 22.45 23.23 -6.42
C TYR A 184 23.26 24.11 -7.38
N LYS A 185 24.59 24.21 -7.23
CA LYS A 185 25.43 25.08 -8.08
C LYS A 185 25.54 24.65 -9.54
N GLU A 186 25.07 23.45 -9.91
CA GLU A 186 25.08 23.01 -11.32
C GLU A 186 24.20 23.88 -12.23
N SER A 187 23.22 24.61 -11.67
CA SER A 187 22.35 25.53 -12.40
C SER A 187 22.97 26.92 -12.68
N GLY A 188 24.13 27.23 -12.07
CA GLY A 188 24.78 28.54 -12.20
C GLY A 188 24.18 29.64 -11.32
N GLU A 189 23.16 29.33 -10.51
CA GLU A 189 22.51 30.28 -9.61
C GLU A 189 23.32 30.48 -8.31
N LYS A 190 23.29 31.72 -7.77
CA LYS A 190 24.03 32.07 -6.54
C LYS A 190 23.30 31.62 -5.27
N THR A 191 21.98 31.52 -5.32
CA THR A 191 21.10 31.22 -4.18
C THR A 191 19.99 30.28 -4.65
N PRO A 192 19.80 29.10 -4.02
CA PRO A 192 18.79 28.14 -4.45
C PRO A 192 17.39 28.62 -4.09
N GLU A 193 16.41 28.37 -4.95
CA GLU A 193 14.99 28.60 -4.67
C GLU A 193 14.37 27.35 -4.06
N ILE A 194 14.49 27.21 -2.74
CA ILE A 194 14.09 25.95 -2.08
C ILE A 194 12.60 25.91 -1.83
N MET A 195 11.92 24.98 -2.50
CA MET A 195 10.56 24.58 -2.16
C MET A 195 10.57 23.34 -1.26
N LEU A 196 9.74 23.35 -0.23
CA LEU A 196 9.51 22.17 0.60
C LEU A 196 8.29 21.40 0.10
N SER A 197 8.44 20.10 -0.14
CA SER A 197 7.31 19.22 -0.37
C SER A 197 7.14 18.23 0.77
N VAL A 198 5.90 17.97 1.17
CA VAL A 198 5.53 17.08 2.26
C VAL A 198 4.65 15.97 1.70
N GLY A 199 4.99 14.72 1.99
CA GLY A 199 4.29 13.56 1.47
C GLY A 199 4.27 12.39 2.44
N ALA A 200 3.41 11.42 2.15
CA ALA A 200 3.44 10.10 2.80
C ALA A 200 4.72 9.34 2.42
N ASP A 201 5.12 9.50 1.16
CA ASP A 201 6.31 8.98 0.50
C ASP A 201 6.71 9.94 -0.64
N ARG A 202 7.64 9.54 -1.50
CA ARG A 202 8.13 10.37 -2.62
C ARG A 202 7.12 10.52 -3.77
N LYS A 203 6.27 9.50 -3.97
CA LYS A 203 5.31 9.44 -5.08
C LYS A 203 4.05 10.22 -4.73
N GLN A 204 3.63 10.14 -3.47
CA GLN A 204 2.44 10.77 -2.96
C GLN A 204 2.78 12.03 -2.16
N LYS A 205 3.05 13.11 -2.92
CA LYS A 205 3.16 14.47 -2.37
C LYS A 205 1.78 14.95 -1.95
N LEU A 206 1.65 15.33 -0.68
CA LEU A 206 0.41 15.85 -0.11
C LEU A 206 0.38 17.38 -0.18
N TYR A 207 1.52 18.01 0.02
CA TYR A 207 1.67 19.46 0.02
C TYR A 207 3.00 19.86 -0.61
N ILE A 208 3.00 20.99 -1.30
CA ILE A 208 4.20 21.70 -1.74
C ILE A 208 4.03 23.12 -1.22
N ALA A 209 5.04 23.65 -0.53
CA ALA A 209 5.01 24.99 -0.01
C ALA A 209 4.73 25.99 -1.12
N ASP A 210 3.77 26.89 -0.90
CA ASP A 210 3.32 27.85 -1.90
C ASP A 210 4.38 28.93 -2.19
N ARG A 211 5.34 29.08 -1.27
CA ARG A 211 6.45 30.03 -1.38
C ARG A 211 7.79 29.31 -1.16
N PRO A 212 8.82 29.66 -1.96
CA PRO A 212 10.18 29.25 -1.67
C PRO A 212 10.63 29.76 -0.30
N LEU A 213 11.57 29.05 0.31
CA LEU A 213 12.21 29.48 1.53
C LEU A 213 13.16 30.65 1.25
N GLU A 214 12.96 31.75 1.96
CA GLU A 214 13.86 32.88 1.92
C GLU A 214 15.08 32.64 2.82
N PHE A 215 16.27 32.84 2.27
CA PHE A 215 17.52 32.74 3.00
C PHE A 215 17.99 34.12 3.48
N LYS A 216 17.94 34.36 4.79
CA LYS A 216 18.58 35.53 5.43
C LYS A 216 20.02 35.19 5.80
N GLY A 217 20.87 35.00 4.79
CA GLY A 217 22.29 34.65 4.97
C GLY A 217 22.55 33.14 4.94
N GLU A 218 23.57 32.67 5.70
CA GLU A 218 24.01 31.27 5.68
C GLU A 218 23.13 30.31 6.52
N GLN A 219 22.24 30.86 7.35
CA GLN A 219 21.34 30.07 8.17
C GLN A 219 19.90 30.27 7.69
N PRO A 220 19.21 29.21 7.23
CA PRO A 220 17.78 29.33 6.97
C PRO A 220 17.04 29.55 8.28
N GLU A 221 15.99 30.37 8.19
CA GLU A 221 15.04 30.57 9.27
C GLU A 221 14.34 29.24 9.60
N ALA A 222 14.03 29.00 10.88
CA ALA A 222 13.27 27.83 11.26
C ALA A 222 11.85 27.94 10.71
N VAL A 223 11.40 26.97 9.94
CA VAL A 223 10.12 27.05 9.21
C VAL A 223 9.08 26.18 9.88
N THR A 224 7.96 26.78 10.26
CA THR A 224 6.76 26.02 10.64
C THR A 224 5.88 25.85 9.42
N ILE A 225 5.68 24.60 8.98
CA ILE A 225 4.80 24.27 7.87
C ILE A 225 3.46 23.84 8.45
N THR A 226 2.45 24.67 8.24
CA THR A 226 1.06 24.33 8.47
C THR A 226 0.50 23.69 7.20
N LEU A 227 0.10 22.42 7.27
CA LEU A 227 -0.48 21.74 6.12
C LEU A 227 -1.84 22.38 5.77
N PRO A 228 -2.23 22.50 4.49
CA PRO A 228 -3.49 23.14 4.13
C PRO A 228 -4.70 22.29 4.58
N ASP A 229 -5.80 22.96 4.94
CA ASP A 229 -7.03 22.31 5.41
C ASP A 229 -7.60 21.29 4.41
N THR A 230 -7.42 21.54 3.12
CA THR A 230 -7.84 20.63 2.02
C THR A 230 -7.14 19.27 2.06
N ARG A 231 -6.04 19.16 2.83
CA ARG A 231 -5.25 17.93 2.97
C ARG A 231 -5.37 17.28 4.34
N VAL A 232 -6.14 17.86 5.26
CA VAL A 232 -6.36 17.32 6.61
C VAL A 232 -6.85 15.88 6.57
N GLU A 233 -7.81 15.57 5.70
CA GLU A 233 -8.33 14.20 5.58
C GLU A 233 -7.26 13.22 5.09
N ALA A 234 -6.40 13.64 4.17
CA ALA A 234 -5.31 12.80 3.67
C ALA A 234 -4.24 12.57 4.75
N VAL A 235 -3.91 13.60 5.53
CA VAL A 235 -3.00 13.51 6.67
C VAL A 235 -3.58 12.60 7.76
N ASN A 236 -4.85 12.79 8.11
CA ASN A 236 -5.55 11.95 9.08
C ASN A 236 -5.65 10.50 8.61
N ALA A 237 -5.99 10.28 7.33
CA ALA A 237 -6.01 8.96 6.73
C ALA A 237 -4.62 8.30 6.76
N PHE A 238 -3.56 9.06 6.50
CA PHE A 238 -2.19 8.58 6.63
C PHE A 238 -1.86 8.20 8.08
N CYS A 239 -2.11 9.10 9.04
CA CYS A 239 -1.84 8.88 10.46
C CYS A 239 -2.59 7.63 10.97
N ALA A 240 -3.88 7.53 10.65
CA ALA A 240 -4.71 6.39 10.98
C ALA A 240 -4.20 5.09 10.33
N SER A 241 -3.83 5.14 9.04
CA SER A 241 -3.24 3.99 8.34
C SER A 241 -1.95 3.53 9.00
N ARG A 242 -1.11 4.46 9.45
CA ARG A 242 0.14 4.15 10.12
C ARG A 242 -0.06 3.55 11.50
N GLN A 243 -1.02 4.07 12.27
CA GLN A 243 -1.44 3.50 13.55
C GLN A 243 -2.00 2.08 13.38
N ARG A 244 -2.83 1.85 12.35
CA ARG A 244 -3.34 0.50 12.03
C ARG A 244 -2.22 -0.46 11.65
N LEU A 245 -1.26 -0.02 10.81
CA LEU A 245 -0.12 -0.84 10.43
C LEU A 245 0.79 -1.17 11.62
N SER A 246 1.03 -0.22 12.52
CA SER A 246 1.83 -0.46 13.72
C SER A 246 1.11 -1.42 14.67
N ALA A 247 -0.21 -1.25 14.88
CA ALA A 247 -1.02 -2.18 15.65
C ALA A 247 -1.02 -3.59 15.05
N LYS A 248 -1.22 -3.72 13.74
CA LYS A 248 -1.19 -5.01 13.02
C LYS A 248 0.18 -5.70 13.13
N ARG A 249 1.28 -4.94 13.05
CA ARG A 249 2.63 -5.48 13.25
C ARG A 249 2.85 -5.99 14.67
N ARG A 250 2.37 -5.24 15.69
CA ARG A 250 2.42 -5.69 17.08
C ARG A 250 1.60 -6.97 17.29
N ALA A 251 0.38 -7.02 16.75
CA ALA A 251 -0.48 -8.20 16.83
C ALA A 251 0.16 -9.45 16.18
N ARG A 252 0.75 -9.29 14.98
CA ARG A 252 1.49 -10.39 14.32
C ARG A 252 2.72 -10.82 15.11
N ALA A 253 3.48 -9.88 15.66
CA ALA A 253 4.64 -10.21 16.48
C ALA A 253 4.23 -10.96 17.76
N SER A 254 3.12 -10.57 18.41
CA SER A 254 2.59 -11.31 19.56
C SER A 254 2.07 -12.69 19.18
N GLU A 255 1.40 -12.83 18.03
CA GLU A 255 0.93 -14.12 17.51
C GLU A 255 2.10 -15.06 17.20
N GLU A 256 3.17 -14.56 16.59
CA GLU A 256 4.38 -15.34 16.31
C GLU A 256 5.09 -15.78 17.61
N LEU A 257 5.14 -14.91 18.62
CA LEU A 257 5.67 -15.28 19.94
C LEU A 257 4.83 -16.36 20.62
N LEU A 258 3.50 -16.25 20.57
CA LEU A 258 2.59 -17.27 21.10
C LEU A 258 2.80 -18.60 20.37
N ARG A 259 2.90 -18.58 19.04
CA ARG A 259 3.18 -19.78 18.25
C ARG A 259 4.49 -20.44 18.66
N ARG A 260 5.58 -19.67 18.81
CA ARG A 260 6.88 -20.20 19.26
C ARG A 260 6.82 -20.77 20.68
N ASN A 261 6.06 -20.16 21.57
CA ASN A 261 5.87 -20.68 22.92
C ASN A 261 5.12 -22.02 22.90
N VAL A 262 4.03 -22.12 22.13
CA VAL A 262 3.29 -23.38 21.95
C VAL A 262 4.16 -24.47 21.34
N GLU A 263 4.95 -24.14 20.30
CA GLU A 263 5.90 -25.09 19.69
C GLU A 263 6.96 -25.56 20.69
N ARG A 264 7.46 -24.67 21.56
CA ARG A 264 8.43 -25.01 22.61
C ARG A 264 7.82 -25.91 23.68
N GLU A 265 6.61 -25.60 24.16
CA GLU A 265 5.90 -26.44 25.13
C GLU A 265 5.60 -27.84 24.56
N ALA A 266 5.20 -27.91 23.28
CA ALA A 266 4.99 -29.19 22.60
C ALA A 266 6.28 -30.01 22.50
N LEU A 267 7.42 -29.39 22.20
CA LEU A 267 8.72 -30.05 22.17
C LEU A 267 9.15 -30.55 23.56
N THR A 268 8.92 -29.76 24.62
CA THR A 268 9.18 -30.18 25.99
C THR A 268 8.32 -31.38 26.39
N ALA A 269 7.01 -31.34 26.12
CA ALA A 269 6.11 -32.46 26.40
C ALA A 269 6.48 -33.73 25.63
N ALA A 270 6.91 -33.60 24.36
CA ALA A 270 7.39 -34.72 23.57
C ALA A 270 8.69 -35.33 24.14
N ALA A 271 9.61 -34.50 24.62
CA ALA A 271 10.85 -34.95 25.25
C ALA A 271 10.58 -35.70 26.57
N ASP A 272 9.68 -35.18 27.41
CA ASP A 272 9.29 -35.84 28.68
C ASP A 272 8.62 -37.20 28.43
N THR A 273 7.77 -37.28 27.40
CA THR A 273 7.15 -38.54 26.98
C THR A 273 8.20 -39.54 26.51
N ALA A 274 9.18 -39.11 25.70
CA ALA A 274 10.26 -39.96 25.23
C ALA A 274 11.15 -40.47 26.37
N LEU A 275 11.49 -39.61 27.35
CA LEU A 275 12.23 -40.00 28.56
C LEU A 275 11.46 -41.04 29.39
N THR A 276 10.15 -40.87 29.53
CA THR A 276 9.29 -41.82 30.24
C THR A 276 9.33 -43.20 29.56
N LEU A 277 9.15 -43.25 28.24
CA LEU A 277 9.21 -44.49 27.47
C LEU A 277 10.59 -45.18 27.53
N LEU A 278 11.68 -44.40 27.54
CA LEU A 278 13.04 -44.95 27.69
C LEU A 278 13.24 -45.56 29.08
N ASN A 279 12.79 -44.89 30.13
CA ASN A 279 12.87 -45.39 31.51
C ASN A 279 12.07 -46.67 31.70
N ASP A 280 10.85 -46.73 31.14
CA ASP A 280 10.01 -47.93 31.17
C ASP A 280 10.68 -49.10 30.41
N GLY A 281 11.29 -48.80 29.25
CA GLY A 281 12.05 -49.78 28.47
C GLY A 281 13.25 -50.35 29.23
N ILE A 282 14.01 -49.50 29.93
CA ILE A 282 15.13 -49.91 30.78
C ILE A 282 14.62 -50.82 31.92
N GLY A 283 13.57 -50.42 32.63
CA GLY A 283 12.98 -51.20 33.72
C GLY A 283 12.52 -52.59 33.26
N PHE A 284 11.91 -52.69 32.08
CA PHE A 284 11.53 -53.97 31.48
C PHE A 284 12.72 -54.89 31.19
N LEU A 285 13.81 -54.34 30.63
CA LEU A 285 15.03 -55.10 30.34
C LEU A 285 15.69 -55.61 31.63
N GLU A 286 15.73 -54.79 32.68
CA GLU A 286 16.26 -55.19 33.99
C GLU A 286 15.44 -56.30 34.64
N ALA A 287 14.10 -56.19 34.61
CA ALA A 287 13.20 -57.23 35.11
C ALA A 287 13.42 -58.56 34.38
N ARG A 288 13.61 -58.52 33.05
CA ARG A 288 13.90 -59.71 32.25
C ARG A 288 15.27 -60.31 32.57
N ARG A 289 16.28 -59.48 32.88
CA ARG A 289 17.62 -59.94 33.29
C ARG A 289 17.58 -60.66 34.64
N LYS A 290 16.78 -60.17 35.60
CA LYS A 290 16.61 -60.82 36.92
C LYS A 290 15.97 -62.21 36.83
N LYS A 291 15.01 -62.43 35.92
CA LYS A 291 14.36 -63.74 35.73
C LYS A 291 15.27 -64.83 35.13
N LYS A 292 16.44 -64.47 34.61
CA LYS A 292 17.40 -65.43 34.02
C LYS A 292 18.53 -65.83 34.96
N LYS A 293 18.61 -65.22 36.15
CA LYS A 293 19.52 -65.63 37.22
C LYS A 293 18.77 -66.49 38.22
#